data_AF-A0A8N5F6K4-F1
#
_entry.id   AF-A0A8N5F6K4-F1
#
_cell.length_a   1.000
_cell.length_b   1.000
_cell.length_c   1.000
_cell.angle_alpha   90.00
_cell.angle_beta   90.00
_cell.angle_gamma   90.00
#
_symmetry.space_group_name_H-M   'P 1'
#
loop_
_entity.id
_entity.type
_entity.pdbx_description
1 polymer ?
#
loop_
_entity_poly.entity_id
_entity_poly.type
_entity_poly.pdbx_seq_one_letter_code
_entity_poly.pdbx_strand_id
1 'polypeptide(L)'
;LEKLEADARHGTEKLEEINSKWALVGDVKIPQELWELLEQQREECEQLLAGKNRLIRELQEELKARDAQYEQTLREQAAATQVLLERMEEQTRNMLRSYRHHLRRIEKTFEEERREMLASNRERWNEAMRAHNEQELEFLRKQMDKALDFEQQLNELQDESVEIHDSLKSQLEQDVE
;
A
#
# COMPACT_ATOMS: atom_id res chain seq x y z
N LEU A 1 26.40 -34.11 -27.10
CA LEU A 1 27.41 -34.95 -26.43
C LEU A 1 27.67 -36.22 -27.23
N GLU A 2 26.65 -37.02 -27.52
CA GLU A 2 26.78 -38.26 -28.34
C GLU A 2 27.50 -38.06 -29.68
N LYS A 3 27.20 -36.98 -30.44
CA LYS A 3 27.90 -36.66 -31.70
C LYS A 3 29.40 -36.37 -31.53
N LEU A 4 29.77 -35.68 -30.45
CA LEU A 4 31.17 -35.36 -30.13
C LEU A 4 31.93 -36.60 -29.66
N GLU A 5 31.28 -37.47 -28.89
CA GLU A 5 31.85 -38.74 -28.45
C GLU A 5 32.07 -39.71 -29.62
N ALA A 6 31.13 -39.76 -30.57
CA ALA A 6 31.28 -40.56 -31.79
C ALA A 6 32.43 -40.04 -32.68
N ASP A 7 32.54 -38.72 -32.86
CA ASP A 7 33.63 -38.12 -33.64
C ASP A 7 35.01 -38.23 -32.96
N ALA A 8 35.04 -38.23 -31.62
CA ALA A 8 36.25 -38.51 -30.85
C ALA A 8 36.73 -39.94 -31.08
N ARG A 9 35.84 -40.94 -30.97
CA ARG A 9 36.14 -42.36 -31.22
C ARG A 9 36.58 -42.61 -32.66
N HIS A 10 35.84 -42.07 -33.63
CA HIS A 10 36.21 -42.20 -35.04
C HIS A 10 37.57 -41.55 -35.35
N GLY A 11 37.85 -40.40 -34.73
CA GLY A 11 39.13 -39.72 -34.87
C GLY A 11 40.30 -40.51 -34.28
N THR A 12 40.11 -41.13 -33.11
CA THR A 12 41.15 -41.99 -32.49
C THR A 12 41.41 -43.24 -33.32
N GLU A 13 40.36 -43.91 -33.80
CA GLU A 13 40.47 -45.11 -34.64
C GLU A 13 41.23 -44.81 -35.95
N LYS A 14 40.88 -43.71 -36.63
CA LYS A 14 41.60 -43.29 -37.86
C LYS A 14 43.04 -42.88 -37.61
N LEU A 15 43.34 -42.23 -36.49
CA LEU A 15 44.72 -41.86 -36.13
C LEU A 15 45.58 -43.09 -35.82
N GLU A 16 45.01 -44.10 -35.16
CA GLU A 16 45.67 -45.38 -34.92
C GLU A 16 45.96 -46.11 -36.23
N GLU A 17 45.00 -46.12 -37.17
CA GLU A 17 45.19 -46.70 -38.51
C GLU A 17 46.32 -45.99 -39.28
N ILE A 18 46.31 -44.66 -39.33
CA ILE A 18 47.35 -43.83 -39.95
C ILE A 18 48.71 -44.13 -39.31
N ASN A 19 48.82 -44.11 -37.98
CA ASN A 19 50.06 -44.40 -37.25
C ASN A 19 50.59 -45.82 -37.51
N SER A 20 49.70 -46.81 -37.68
CA SER A 20 50.09 -48.18 -38.00
C SER A 20 50.70 -48.29 -39.41
N LYS A 21 50.16 -47.56 -40.39
CA LYS A 21 50.69 -47.49 -41.75
C LYS A 21 52.02 -46.74 -41.80
N TRP A 22 52.20 -45.69 -40.98
CA TRP A 22 53.49 -45.01 -40.81
C TRP A 22 54.61 -45.94 -40.30
N ALA A 23 54.29 -46.90 -39.43
CA ALA A 23 55.27 -47.86 -38.94
C ALA A 23 55.82 -48.79 -40.05
N LEU A 24 55.05 -49.04 -41.11
CA LEU A 24 55.41 -49.91 -42.23
C LEU A 24 56.27 -49.19 -43.29
N VAL A 25 56.30 -47.86 -43.29
CA VAL A 25 57.05 -47.02 -44.25
C VAL A 25 58.56 -47.32 -44.22
N GLY A 26 59.11 -47.68 -43.05
CA GLY A 26 60.53 -48.00 -42.90
C GLY A 26 61.00 -49.27 -43.60
N ASP A 27 60.07 -50.19 -43.95
CA ASP A 27 60.38 -51.49 -44.56
C ASP A 27 60.23 -51.48 -46.09
N VAL A 28 59.72 -50.40 -46.68
CA VAL A 28 59.48 -50.27 -48.13
C VAL A 28 60.79 -49.93 -48.85
N LYS A 29 61.26 -50.84 -49.71
CA LYS A 29 62.54 -50.73 -50.44
C LYS A 29 62.42 -50.09 -51.82
N ILE A 30 61.20 -49.98 -52.35
CA ILE A 30 60.93 -49.45 -53.70
C ILE A 30 60.47 -47.99 -53.58
N PRO A 31 61.21 -47.02 -54.14
CA PRO A 31 60.89 -45.60 -54.00
C PRO A 31 59.50 -45.19 -54.53
N GLN A 32 58.99 -45.89 -55.55
CA GLN A 32 57.66 -45.63 -56.13
C GLN A 32 56.54 -46.05 -55.17
N GLU A 33 56.64 -47.25 -54.59
CA GLU A 33 55.70 -47.76 -53.57
C GLU A 33 55.73 -46.91 -52.30
N LEU A 34 56.91 -46.42 -51.92
CA LEU A 34 57.07 -45.49 -50.80
C LEU A 34 56.36 -44.17 -51.06
N TRP A 35 56.46 -43.63 -52.28
CA TRP A 35 55.80 -42.38 -52.65
C TRP A 35 54.28 -42.53 -52.67
N GLU A 36 53.74 -43.63 -53.22
CA GLU A 36 52.30 -43.91 -53.21
C GLU A 36 51.76 -44.05 -51.79
N LEU A 37 52.48 -44.73 -50.89
CA LEU A 37 52.09 -44.87 -49.49
C LEU A 37 52.09 -43.53 -48.74
N LEU A 38 53.11 -42.69 -48.95
CA LEU A 38 53.19 -41.35 -48.37
C LEU A 38 52.07 -40.43 -48.87
N GLU A 39 51.75 -40.52 -50.16
CA GLU A 39 50.67 -39.75 -50.77
C GLU A 39 49.30 -40.15 -50.20
N GLN A 40 49.03 -41.46 -50.06
CA GLN A 40 47.83 -41.97 -49.40
C GLN A 40 47.72 -41.54 -47.94
N GLN A 41 48.82 -41.60 -47.18
CA GLN A 41 48.84 -41.15 -45.78
C GLN A 41 48.61 -39.64 -45.66
N ARG A 42 49.15 -38.84 -46.58
CA ARG A 42 48.86 -37.40 -46.64
C ARG A 42 47.38 -37.17 -46.88
N GLU A 43 46.78 -37.87 -47.84
CA GLU A 43 45.36 -37.73 -48.17
C GLU A 43 44.46 -38.15 -46.99
N GLU A 44 44.76 -39.27 -46.31
CA GLU A 44 44.03 -39.71 -45.11
C GLU A 44 44.09 -38.67 -43.97
N CYS A 45 45.27 -38.06 -43.75
CA CYS A 45 45.45 -36.98 -42.76
C CYS A 45 44.69 -35.71 -43.16
N GLU A 46 44.74 -35.30 -44.42
CA GLU A 46 44.02 -34.14 -44.95
C GLU A 46 42.50 -34.32 -44.81
N GLN A 47 41.98 -35.52 -45.10
CA GLN A 47 40.56 -35.84 -44.94
C GLN A 47 40.12 -35.79 -43.46
N LEU A 48 40.93 -36.34 -42.55
CA LEU A 48 40.65 -36.29 -41.11
C LEU A 48 40.64 -34.85 -40.59
N LEU A 49 41.64 -34.05 -40.97
CA LEU A 49 41.72 -32.63 -40.61
C LEU A 49 40.55 -31.83 -41.18
N ALA A 50 40.16 -32.09 -42.43
CA ALA A 50 38.99 -31.45 -43.04
C ALA A 50 37.70 -31.74 -42.28
N GLY A 51 37.51 -32.99 -41.85
CA GLY A 51 36.37 -33.41 -41.00
C GLY A 51 36.36 -32.70 -39.65
N LYS A 52 37.49 -32.67 -38.94
CA LYS A 52 37.62 -31.96 -37.65
C LYS A 52 37.38 -30.45 -37.80
N ASN A 53 37.94 -29.84 -38.83
CA ASN A 53 37.72 -28.42 -39.12
C ASN A 53 36.26 -28.11 -39.44
N ARG A 54 35.55 -29.01 -40.14
CA ARG A 54 34.11 -28.88 -40.38
C ARG A 54 33.33 -28.95 -39.07
N LEU A 55 33.61 -29.93 -38.22
CA LEU A 55 32.94 -30.05 -36.91
C LEU A 55 33.18 -28.82 -36.03
N ILE A 56 34.41 -28.29 -36.01
CA ILE A 56 34.73 -27.06 -35.27
C ILE A 56 33.86 -25.90 -35.75
N ARG A 57 33.67 -25.73 -37.07
CA ARG A 57 32.81 -24.67 -37.61
C ARG A 57 31.34 -24.88 -37.23
N GLU A 58 30.83 -26.10 -37.35
CA GLU A 58 29.45 -26.44 -36.97
C GLU A 58 29.20 -26.13 -35.47
N LEU A 59 30.14 -26.50 -34.60
CA LEU A 59 30.04 -26.20 -33.16
C LEU A 59 30.13 -24.70 -32.86
N GLN A 60 30.98 -23.97 -33.58
CA GLN A 60 31.08 -22.51 -33.45
C GLN A 60 29.79 -21.80 -33.90
N GLU A 61 29.15 -22.28 -34.96
CA GLU A 61 27.86 -21.76 -35.43
C GLU A 61 26.73 -22.07 -34.44
N GLU A 62 26.68 -23.30 -33.91
CA GLU A 62 25.70 -23.67 -32.89
C GLU A 62 25.88 -22.84 -31.61
N LEU A 63 27.11 -22.63 -31.17
CA LEU A 63 27.41 -21.80 -30.01
C LEU A 63 26.94 -20.36 -30.23
N LYS A 64 27.30 -19.74 -31.37
CA LYS A 64 26.85 -18.38 -31.73
C LYS A 64 25.32 -18.27 -31.77
N ALA A 65 24.64 -19.27 -32.32
CA ALA A 65 23.19 -19.29 -32.39
C ALA A 65 22.56 -19.36 -30.98
N ARG A 66 23.13 -20.17 -30.09
CA ARG A 66 22.67 -20.28 -28.69
C ARG A 66 22.95 -19.02 -27.89
N ASP A 67 24.12 -18.41 -28.07
CA ASP A 67 24.46 -17.13 -27.43
C ASP A 67 23.49 -16.02 -27.88
N ALA A 68 23.19 -15.93 -29.18
CA ALA A 68 22.22 -14.96 -29.70
C ALA A 68 20.80 -15.19 -29.12
N GLN A 69 20.36 -16.45 -29.01
CA GLN A 69 19.08 -16.79 -28.38
C GLN A 69 19.06 -16.45 -26.88
N TYR A 70 20.16 -16.69 -26.17
CA TYR A 70 20.29 -16.38 -24.76
C TYR A 70 20.25 -14.88 -24.52
N GLU A 71 20.99 -14.09 -25.30
CA GLU A 71 20.94 -12.62 -25.25
C GLU A 71 19.53 -12.09 -25.54
N GLN A 72 18.84 -12.64 -26.54
CA GLN A 72 17.47 -12.26 -26.85
C GLN A 72 16.55 -12.54 -25.66
N THR A 73 16.62 -13.74 -25.09
CA THR A 73 15.82 -14.12 -23.92
C THR A 73 16.09 -13.19 -22.73
N LEU A 74 17.35 -12.84 -22.49
CA LEU A 74 17.72 -11.89 -21.44
C LEU A 74 17.11 -10.50 -21.68
N ARG A 75 17.13 -10.00 -22.92
CA ARG A 75 16.51 -8.71 -23.27
C ARG A 75 14.99 -8.75 -23.07
N GLU A 76 14.34 -9.83 -23.47
CA GLU A 76 12.89 -10.03 -23.27
C GLU A 76 12.53 -10.08 -21.78
N GLN A 77 13.31 -10.81 -20.98
CA GLN A 77 13.12 -10.88 -19.52
C GLN A 77 13.35 -9.52 -18.83
N ALA A 78 14.36 -8.77 -19.26
CA ALA A 78 14.62 -7.43 -18.75
C ALA A 78 13.44 -6.49 -19.06
N ALA A 79 12.93 -6.51 -20.30
CA ALA A 79 11.76 -5.73 -20.68
C ALA A 79 10.51 -6.13 -19.88
N ALA A 80 10.27 -7.42 -19.69
CA ALA A 80 9.15 -7.92 -18.89
C ALA A 80 9.25 -7.46 -17.42
N THR A 81 10.46 -7.48 -16.85
CA THR A 81 10.72 -7.02 -15.49
C THR A 81 10.48 -5.53 -15.35
N GLN A 82 10.88 -4.72 -16.34
CA GLN A 82 10.62 -3.29 -16.35
C GLN A 82 9.12 -2.98 -16.38
N VAL A 83 8.35 -3.66 -17.25
CA VAL A 83 6.89 -3.50 -17.30
C VAL A 83 6.23 -3.91 -15.98
N LEU A 84 6.72 -4.97 -15.34
CA LEU A 84 6.22 -5.39 -14.04
C LEU A 84 6.46 -4.33 -12.96
N LEU A 85 7.66 -3.74 -12.93
CA LEU A 85 8.00 -2.65 -12.01
C LEU A 85 7.09 -1.44 -12.21
N GLU A 86 6.89 -1.01 -13.45
CA GLU A 86 5.99 0.11 -13.78
C GLU A 86 4.55 -0.15 -13.29
N ARG A 87 4.04 -1.37 -13.47
CA ARG A 87 2.71 -1.77 -12.99
C ARG A 87 2.64 -1.77 -11.46
N MET A 88 3.66 -2.28 -10.78
CA MET A 88 3.71 -2.31 -9.32
C MET A 88 3.78 -0.90 -8.72
N GLU A 89 4.54 0.01 -9.34
CA GLU A 89 4.56 1.41 -8.96
C GLU A 89 3.19 2.06 -9.10
N GLU A 90 2.52 1.84 -10.24
CA GLU A 90 1.20 2.42 -10.49
C GLU A 90 0.15 1.87 -9.53
N GLN A 91 0.17 0.56 -9.25
CA GLN A 91 -0.68 -0.05 -8.23
C GLN A 91 -0.44 0.57 -6.85
N THR A 92 0.82 0.78 -6.46
CA THR A 92 1.18 1.39 -5.18
C THR A 92 0.69 2.84 -5.10
N ARG A 93 0.87 3.63 -6.17
CA ARG A 93 0.37 5.01 -6.27
C ARG A 93 -1.15 5.06 -6.12
N ASN A 94 -1.87 4.18 -6.81
CA ASN A 94 -3.35 4.14 -6.74
C ASN A 94 -3.85 3.72 -5.36
N MET A 95 -3.19 2.75 -4.74
CA MET A 95 -3.49 2.33 -3.37
C MET A 95 -3.29 3.49 -2.37
N LEU A 96 -2.16 4.20 -2.45
CA LEU A 96 -1.90 5.37 -1.60
C LEU A 96 -2.91 6.49 -1.81
N ARG A 97 -3.31 6.76 -3.06
CA ARG A 97 -4.36 7.73 -3.38
C ARG A 97 -5.70 7.33 -2.75
N SER A 98 -6.07 6.06 -2.87
CA SER A 98 -7.29 5.51 -2.27
C SER A 98 -7.29 5.64 -0.75
N TYR A 99 -6.20 5.23 -0.08
CA TYR A 99 -6.09 5.37 1.37
C TYR A 99 -6.19 6.82 1.84
N ARG A 100 -5.52 7.75 1.16
CA ARG A 100 -5.65 9.20 1.47
C ARG A 100 -7.09 9.69 1.29
N HIS A 101 -7.78 9.23 0.25
CA HIS A 101 -9.18 9.59 0.04
C HIS A 101 -10.08 9.05 1.15
N HIS A 102 -9.90 7.78 1.53
CA HIS A 102 -10.64 7.16 2.62
C HIS A 102 -10.39 7.85 3.96
N LEU A 103 -9.14 8.17 4.29
CA LEU A 103 -8.80 8.90 5.52
C LEU A 103 -9.49 10.26 5.58
N ARG A 104 -9.40 11.06 4.51
CA ARG A 104 -10.09 12.36 4.44
C ARG A 104 -11.60 12.23 4.59
N ARG A 105 -12.19 11.16 4.04
CA ARG A 105 -13.62 10.91 4.18
C ARG A 105 -14.00 10.61 5.62
N ILE A 106 -13.22 9.78 6.32
CA ILE A 106 -13.41 9.47 7.73
C ILE A 106 -13.26 10.72 8.60
N GLU A 107 -12.22 11.52 8.36
CA GLU A 107 -11.99 12.78 9.08
C GLU A 107 -13.17 13.73 8.89
N LYS A 108 -13.64 13.90 7.65
CA LYS A 108 -14.78 14.76 7.34
C LYS A 108 -16.06 14.29 8.05
N THR A 109 -16.38 13.00 7.99
CA THR A 109 -17.58 12.45 8.66
C THR A 109 -17.48 12.60 10.17
N PHE A 110 -16.30 12.35 10.75
CA PHE A 110 -16.08 12.51 12.18
C PHE A 110 -16.23 13.96 12.65
N GLU A 111 -15.73 14.93 11.87
CA GLU A 111 -15.93 16.35 12.16
C GLU A 111 -17.39 16.77 12.07
N GLU A 112 -18.13 16.25 11.09
CA GLU A 112 -19.57 16.51 10.93
C GLU A 112 -20.35 15.97 12.12
N GLU A 113 -20.14 14.71 12.50
CA GLU A 113 -20.75 14.08 13.68
C GLU A 113 -20.44 14.87 14.97
N ARG A 114 -19.18 15.31 15.13
CA ARG A 114 -18.78 16.13 16.27
C ARG A 114 -19.50 17.48 16.29
N ARG A 115 -19.63 18.14 15.14
CA ARG A 115 -20.34 19.43 15.03
C ARG A 115 -21.82 19.27 15.37
N GLU A 116 -22.47 18.24 14.85
CA GLU A 116 -23.88 17.93 15.15
C GLU A 116 -24.10 17.64 16.63
N MET A 117 -23.22 16.82 17.24
CA MET A 117 -23.28 16.52 18.66
C MET A 117 -23.14 17.77 19.54
N LEU A 118 -22.18 18.65 19.23
CA LEU A 118 -21.99 19.90 19.95
C LEU A 118 -23.18 20.86 19.81
N ALA A 119 -23.76 20.94 18.60
CA ALA A 119 -24.95 21.74 18.35
C ALA A 119 -26.14 21.23 19.17
N SER A 120 -26.41 19.93 19.13
CA SER A 120 -27.50 19.31 19.89
C SER A 120 -27.33 19.48 21.40
N ASN A 121 -26.10 19.29 21.93
CA ASN A 121 -25.83 19.50 23.35
C ASN A 121 -26.04 20.97 23.76
N ARG A 122 -25.64 21.92 22.91
CA ARG A 122 -25.85 23.35 23.17
C ARG A 122 -27.33 23.72 23.17
N GLU A 123 -28.12 23.16 22.24
CA GLU A 123 -29.57 23.37 22.21
C GLU A 123 -30.22 22.85 23.49
N ARG A 124 -29.93 21.61 23.89
CA ARG A 124 -30.44 21.02 25.14
C ARG A 124 -30.05 21.83 26.36
N TRP A 125 -28.80 22.30 26.43
CA TRP A 125 -28.35 23.17 27.52
C TRP A 125 -29.14 24.48 27.57
N ASN A 126 -29.32 25.13 26.42
CA ASN A 126 -30.06 26.38 26.32
C ASN A 126 -31.55 26.20 26.67
N GLU A 127 -32.15 25.05 26.33
CA GLU A 127 -33.51 24.71 26.72
C GLU A 127 -33.62 24.49 28.23
N ALA A 128 -32.71 23.71 28.82
CA ALA A 128 -32.68 23.48 30.26
C ALA A 128 -32.47 24.78 31.05
N MET A 129 -31.58 25.66 30.59
CA MET A 129 -31.38 26.98 31.22
C MET A 129 -32.60 27.88 31.09
N ARG A 130 -33.29 27.86 29.95
CA ARG A 130 -34.55 28.62 29.78
C ARG A 130 -35.62 28.13 30.75
N ALA A 131 -35.83 26.81 30.82
CA ALA A 131 -36.79 26.21 31.74
C ALA A 131 -36.45 26.52 33.21
N HIS A 132 -35.17 26.47 33.58
CA HIS A 132 -34.72 26.85 34.92
C HIS A 132 -35.04 28.32 35.24
N ASN A 133 -34.70 29.23 34.33
CA ASN A 133 -34.95 30.66 34.52
C ASN A 133 -36.46 30.97 34.59
N GLU A 134 -37.29 30.28 33.81
CA GLU A 134 -38.75 30.40 33.89
C GLU A 134 -39.27 29.97 35.26
N GLN A 135 -38.79 28.83 35.78
CA GLN A 135 -39.14 28.35 37.12
C GLN A 135 -38.69 29.34 38.22
N GLU A 136 -37.48 29.90 38.13
CA GLU A 136 -37.02 30.91 39.07
C GLU A 136 -37.86 32.19 39.02
N LEU A 137 -38.22 32.66 37.83
CA LEU A 137 -39.10 33.83 37.66
C LEU A 137 -40.49 33.58 38.25
N GLU A 138 -41.06 32.40 38.03
CA GLU A 138 -42.34 32.02 38.65
C GLU A 138 -42.24 31.94 40.17
N PHE A 139 -41.15 31.39 40.69
CA PHE A 139 -40.90 31.35 42.13
C PHE A 139 -40.82 32.76 42.72
N LEU A 140 -40.04 33.66 42.11
CA LEU A 140 -39.91 35.05 42.55
C LEU A 140 -41.25 35.80 42.48
N ARG A 141 -42.05 35.59 41.42
CA ARG A 141 -43.41 36.17 41.33
C ARG A 141 -44.29 35.73 42.48
N LYS A 142 -44.34 34.42 42.77
CA LYS A 142 -45.10 33.88 43.91
C LYS A 142 -44.64 34.44 45.26
N GLN A 143 -43.35 34.73 45.42
CA GLN A 143 -42.85 35.37 46.64
C GLN A 143 -43.25 36.84 46.72
N MET A 144 -43.23 37.56 45.59
CA MET A 144 -43.68 38.94 45.50
C MET A 144 -45.18 39.08 45.79
N ASP A 145 -46.01 38.21 45.21
CA ASP A 145 -47.46 38.20 45.44
C ASP A 145 -47.76 38.00 46.93
N LYS A 146 -47.08 37.04 47.58
CA LYS A 146 -47.20 36.84 49.04
C LYS A 146 -46.75 38.05 49.85
N ALA A 147 -45.69 38.75 49.42
CA ALA A 147 -45.23 39.95 50.11
C ALA A 147 -46.27 41.08 50.00
N LEU A 148 -46.90 41.23 48.84
CA LEU A 148 -48.01 42.18 48.64
C LEU A 148 -49.23 41.82 49.49
N ASP A 149 -49.58 40.53 49.58
CA ASP A 149 -50.66 40.06 50.45
C ASP A 149 -50.38 40.40 51.94
N PHE A 150 -49.14 40.20 52.40
CA PHE A 150 -48.75 40.57 53.76
C PHE A 150 -48.75 42.09 53.99
N GLU A 151 -48.35 42.88 52.98
CA GLU A 151 -48.42 44.34 53.05
C GLU A 151 -49.87 44.83 53.16
N GLN A 152 -50.80 44.23 52.41
CA GLN A 152 -52.23 44.53 52.53
C GLN A 152 -52.76 44.21 53.93
N GLN A 153 -52.46 43.03 54.46
CA GLN A 153 -52.87 42.64 55.82
C GLN A 153 -52.32 43.58 56.90
N LEU A 154 -51.07 44.05 56.75
CA LEU A 154 -50.48 45.01 57.69
C LEU A 154 -51.20 46.36 57.64
N ASN A 155 -51.56 46.84 56.45
CA ASN A 155 -52.31 48.09 56.28
C ASN A 155 -53.72 47.97 56.89
N GLU A 156 -54.43 46.87 56.65
CA GLU A 156 -55.75 46.62 57.25
C GLU A 156 -55.68 46.64 58.78
N LEU A 157 -54.71 45.93 59.38
CA LEU A 157 -54.50 45.94 60.83
C LEU A 157 -54.14 47.34 61.37
N GLN A 158 -53.41 48.13 60.59
CA GLN A 158 -53.07 49.50 60.96
C GLN A 158 -54.31 50.39 60.95
N ASP A 159 -55.17 50.28 59.94
CA ASP A 159 -56.43 51.03 59.86
C ASP A 159 -57.37 50.65 61.01
N GLU A 160 -57.54 49.34 61.29
CA GLU A 160 -58.31 48.86 62.45
C GLU A 160 -57.76 49.41 63.77
N SER A 161 -56.44 49.44 63.93
CA SER A 161 -55.79 49.99 65.13
C SER A 161 -56.04 51.49 65.29
N VAL A 162 -56.02 52.25 64.18
CA VAL A 162 -56.36 53.68 64.18
C VAL A 162 -57.83 53.89 64.56
N GLU A 163 -58.75 53.11 64.01
CA GLU A 163 -60.18 53.18 64.35
C GLU A 163 -60.43 52.85 65.83
N ILE A 164 -59.76 51.82 66.37
CA ILE A 164 -59.84 51.48 67.80
C ILE A 164 -59.28 52.61 68.65
N HIS A 165 -58.14 53.18 68.28
CA HIS A 165 -57.55 54.31 69.00
C HIS A 165 -58.48 55.53 68.99
N ASP A 166 -59.05 55.89 67.84
CA ASP A 166 -59.94 57.04 67.70
C ASP A 166 -61.26 56.84 68.46
N SER A 167 -61.82 55.63 68.43
CA SER A 167 -63.01 55.29 69.22
C SER A 167 -62.74 55.34 70.72
N LEU A 168 -61.61 54.78 71.19
CA LEU A 168 -61.19 54.85 72.59
C LEU A 168 -60.95 56.29 73.03
N LYS A 169 -60.29 57.10 72.18
CA LYS A 169 -60.06 58.52 72.42
C LYS A 169 -61.38 59.27 72.56
N SER A 170 -62.34 59.05 71.65
CA SER A 170 -63.66 59.66 71.72
C SER A 170 -64.44 59.26 72.98
N GLN A 171 -64.34 57.99 73.42
CA GLN A 171 -64.95 57.53 74.67
C GLN A 171 -64.33 58.23 75.89
N LEU A 172 -63.00 58.32 75.94
CA LEU A 172 -62.29 59.01 77.01
C LEU A 172 -62.59 60.51 77.03
N GLU A 173 -62.76 61.17 75.88
CA GLU A 173 -63.18 62.57 75.80
C GLU A 173 -64.60 62.78 76.32
N GLN A 174 -65.53 61.84 76.06
CA GLN A 174 -66.89 61.87 76.64
C GLN A 174 -66.90 61.63 78.15
N ASP A 175 -66.04 60.76 78.68
CA ASP A 175 -65.97 60.45 80.11
C ASP A 175 -65.33 61.57 80.97
N VAL A 176 -64.70 62.56 80.33
CA VAL A 176 -63.98 63.68 81.00
C VAL A 176 -64.82 64.98 81.05
N GLU A 177 -65.94 65.08 80.32
CA GLU A 177 -66.94 66.17 80.44
C GLU A 177 -67.98 65.92 81.55
#